data_AF-A0A9E0V544-F1
#
_entry.id   AF-A0A9E0V544-F1
#
_cell.length_a   1.000
_cell.length_b   1.000
_cell.length_c   1.000
_cell.angle_alpha   90.00
_cell.angle_beta   90.00
_cell.angle_gamma   90.00
#
_symmetry.space_group_name_H-M   'P 1'
#
loop_
_entity.id
_entity.type
_entity.pdbx_description
1 polymer ?
#
loop_
_entity_poly.entity_id
_entity_poly.type
_entity_poly.pdbx_seq_one_letter_code
_entity_poly.pdbx_strand_id
1 'polypeptide(L)'
;MNSETRMNESSRREYNFIIGGERKKYQTKFNFIDNQLEIECSCDHRDTCWHALYILAGKTSRIVGGDMHLQGELIQRIANNSKGKQLIQQANRKFAGETHCRRCHSSRIVKLNKSLYARLCTLFKETDNHKYFCKDCKWTW
;
A
#
# COMPACT_ATOMS: atom_id res chain seq x y z
N MET A 1 10.07 -28.32 -41.43
CA MET A 1 10.69 -27.88 -40.17
C MET A 1 10.90 -26.39 -40.25
N ASN A 2 10.06 -25.59 -39.58
CA ASN A 2 10.25 -24.16 -39.35
C ASN A 2 9.25 -23.75 -38.26
N SER A 3 9.67 -23.88 -37.00
CA SER A 3 8.83 -23.58 -35.84
C SER A 3 9.72 -23.05 -34.73
N GLU A 4 10.35 -21.89 -34.92
CA GLU A 4 11.24 -21.33 -33.90
C GLU A 4 11.42 -19.81 -34.06
N THR A 5 10.33 -19.04 -34.07
CA THR A 5 10.42 -17.60 -33.75
C THR A 5 9.07 -17.05 -33.25
N ARG A 6 8.60 -17.57 -32.12
CA ARG A 6 7.52 -16.94 -31.33
C ARG A 6 7.83 -17.01 -29.83
N MET A 7 9.00 -16.49 -29.46
CA MET A 7 9.29 -15.99 -28.12
C MET A 7 9.84 -14.58 -28.40
N ASN A 8 9.32 -13.46 -27.90
CA ASN A 8 9.24 -13.14 -26.48
C ASN A 8 8.66 -11.71 -26.29
N GLU A 9 7.48 -11.38 -26.84
CA GLU A 9 6.86 -10.04 -26.66
C GLU A 9 6.02 -9.90 -25.37
N SER A 10 6.02 -10.90 -24.49
CA SER A 10 5.01 -11.03 -23.44
C SER A 10 5.33 -10.40 -22.07
N SER A 11 6.54 -9.89 -21.79
CA SER A 11 6.93 -9.78 -20.37
C SER A 11 6.89 -8.39 -19.75
N ARG A 12 6.84 -7.28 -20.52
CA ARG A 12 6.76 -5.93 -19.94
C ARG A 12 5.31 -5.50 -19.76
N ARG A 13 4.80 -5.62 -18.53
CA ARG A 13 3.53 -5.03 -18.12
C ARG A 13 3.79 -4.08 -16.96
N GLU A 14 3.40 -2.82 -17.14
CA GLU A 14 3.49 -1.78 -16.11
C GLU A 14 2.12 -1.66 -15.43
N TYR A 15 2.12 -1.60 -14.10
CA TYR A 15 0.93 -1.26 -13.32
C TYR A 15 1.15 0.07 -12.64
N ASN A 16 0.27 1.03 -12.90
CA ASN A 16 0.37 2.39 -12.39
C ASN A 16 -0.85 2.71 -11.54
N PHE A 17 -0.64 3.08 -10.29
CA PHE A 17 -1.70 3.40 -9.34
C PHE A 17 -1.52 4.80 -8.78
N ILE A 18 -2.61 5.55 -8.73
CA ILE A 18 -2.68 6.81 -7.99
C ILE A 18 -3.22 6.50 -6.59
N ILE A 19 -2.44 6.79 -5.55
CA ILE A 19 -2.78 6.53 -4.15
C ILE A 19 -3.09 7.83 -3.43
N GLY A 20 -4.26 7.89 -2.79
CA GLY A 20 -4.62 8.98 -1.89
C GLY A 20 -3.81 8.92 -0.59
N GLY A 21 -2.82 9.80 -0.44
CA GLY A 21 -2.10 10.01 0.81
C GLY A 21 -2.66 11.19 1.60
N GLU A 22 -2.03 11.51 2.74
CA GLU A 22 -2.55 12.52 3.67
C GLU A 22 -2.48 13.96 3.13
N ARG A 23 -1.43 14.29 2.36
CA ARG A 23 -1.19 15.65 1.86
C ARG A 23 -1.53 15.84 0.38
N LYS A 24 -1.40 14.76 -0.39
CA LYS A 24 -1.56 14.75 -1.84
C LYS A 24 -1.76 13.33 -2.35
N LYS A 25 -2.01 13.23 -3.65
CA LYS A 25 -1.99 11.95 -4.37
C LYS A 25 -0.55 11.57 -4.72
N TYR A 26 -0.25 10.28 -4.66
CA TYR A 26 1.06 9.73 -4.98
C TYR A 26 0.93 8.72 -6.10
N GLN A 27 1.85 8.76 -7.05
CA GLN A 27 1.91 7.78 -8.12
C GLN A 27 2.81 6.63 -7.67
N THR A 28 2.33 5.39 -7.85
CA THR A 28 3.10 4.18 -7.55
C THR A 28 3.08 3.27 -8.78
N LYS A 29 4.25 2.91 -9.28
CA LYS A 29 4.43 2.07 -10.46
C LYS A 29 5.07 0.75 -10.08
N PHE A 30 4.61 -0.32 -10.71
CA PHE A 30 5.17 -1.66 -10.60
C PHE A 30 5.58 -2.12 -11.99
N ASN A 31 6.90 -2.27 -12.19
CA ASN A 31 7.50 -2.68 -13.45
C ASN A 31 8.01 -4.11 -13.32
N PHE A 32 7.65 -4.94 -14.30
CA PHE A 32 8.19 -6.29 -14.43
C PHE A 32 9.21 -6.33 -15.57
N ILE A 33 10.48 -6.55 -15.23
CA ILE A 33 11.58 -6.64 -16.17
C ILE A 33 12.29 -7.98 -15.91
N ASP A 34 12.27 -8.90 -16.87
CA ASP A 34 12.98 -10.19 -16.78
C ASP A 34 12.74 -10.94 -15.46
N ASN A 35 11.46 -11.07 -15.07
CA ASN A 35 11.02 -11.66 -13.79
C ASN A 35 11.38 -10.87 -12.52
N GLN A 36 12.06 -9.73 -12.63
CA GLN A 36 12.31 -8.82 -11.51
C GLN A 36 11.16 -7.83 -11.35
N LEU A 37 10.86 -7.51 -10.08
CA LEU A 37 9.90 -6.49 -9.71
C LEU A 37 10.64 -5.24 -9.27
N GLU A 38 10.39 -4.14 -9.98
CA GLU A 38 10.81 -2.79 -9.62
C GLU A 38 9.60 -1.97 -9.21
N ILE A 39 9.72 -1.26 -8.07
CA ILE A 39 8.63 -0.44 -7.52
C ILE A 39 9.11 1.00 -7.39
N GLU A 40 8.44 1.89 -8.10
CA GLU A 40 8.69 3.32 -8.04
C GLU A 40 7.52 4.03 -7.36
N CYS A 41 7.82 5.06 -6.56
CA CYS A 41 6.78 5.88 -5.96
C CYS A 41 7.19 7.34 -5.92
N SER A 42 6.26 8.25 -6.22
CA SER A 42 6.46 9.70 -6.20
C SER A 42 6.59 10.31 -4.79
N CYS A 43 6.83 9.47 -3.76
CA CYS A 43 7.12 9.90 -2.40
C CYS A 43 8.62 9.76 -2.06
N ASP A 44 9.46 9.59 -3.09
CA ASP A 44 10.92 9.45 -3.05
C ASP A 44 11.46 8.23 -2.27
N HIS A 45 10.57 7.40 -1.71
CA HIS A 45 10.90 6.11 -1.10
C HIS A 45 10.67 4.95 -2.08
N ARG A 46 11.67 4.09 -2.26
CA ARG A 46 11.63 2.88 -3.10
C ARG A 46 11.23 1.62 -2.33
N ASP A 47 10.70 0.61 -3.02
CA ASP A 47 10.40 -0.80 -2.64
C ASP A 47 9.58 -1.08 -1.36
N THR A 48 9.53 -0.16 -0.39
CA THR A 48 8.91 -0.34 0.93
C THR A 48 8.10 0.88 1.39
N CYS A 49 7.88 1.83 0.47
CA CYS A 49 7.05 2.99 0.77
C CYS A 49 5.63 2.54 1.12
N TRP A 50 4.95 3.32 1.95
CA TRP A 50 3.63 2.93 2.44
C TRP A 50 2.59 2.87 1.33
N HIS A 51 2.75 3.67 0.27
CA HIS A 51 1.85 3.68 -0.88
C HIS A 51 1.90 2.35 -1.64
N ALA A 52 3.09 1.83 -1.93
CA ALA A 52 3.27 0.51 -2.51
C ALA A 52 2.71 -0.59 -1.61
N LEU A 53 3.01 -0.54 -0.31
CA LEU A 53 2.51 -1.54 0.62
C LEU A 53 0.98 -1.48 0.77
N TYR A 54 0.32 -0.33 0.63
CA TYR A 54 -1.15 -0.25 0.61
C TYR A 54 -1.73 -1.05 -0.57
N ILE A 55 -1.12 -0.92 -1.74
CA ILE A 55 -1.53 -1.66 -2.94
C ILE A 55 -1.32 -3.16 -2.73
N LEU A 56 -0.14 -3.56 -2.25
CA LEU A 56 0.18 -4.98 -2.03
C LEU A 56 -0.65 -5.63 -0.92
N ALA A 57 -1.13 -4.86 0.06
CA ALA A 57 -2.03 -5.32 1.12
C ALA A 57 -3.52 -5.29 0.73
N GLY A 58 -3.85 -5.08 -0.54
CA GLY A 58 -5.24 -5.11 -1.02
C GLY A 58 -6.10 -3.95 -0.51
N LYS A 59 -5.52 -2.79 -0.16
CA LYS A 59 -6.27 -1.62 0.33
C LYS A 59 -6.85 -0.79 -0.84
N THR A 60 -7.77 -1.39 -1.60
CA THR A 60 -8.46 -0.81 -2.76
C THR A 60 -8.98 0.62 -2.52
N SER A 61 -9.55 0.89 -1.35
CA SER A 61 -10.15 2.19 -1.02
C SER A 61 -9.17 3.38 -1.01
N ARG A 62 -7.86 3.12 -1.09
CA ARG A 62 -6.81 4.15 -1.19
C ARG A 62 -6.40 4.44 -2.63
N ILE A 63 -6.77 3.58 -3.57
CA ILE A 63 -6.53 3.77 -5.00
C ILE A 63 -7.58 4.77 -5.53
N VAL A 64 -7.11 5.79 -6.23
CA VAL A 64 -7.94 6.85 -6.82
C VAL A 64 -8.02 6.60 -8.32
N GLY A 65 -9.24 6.62 -8.87
CA GLY A 65 -9.47 6.49 -10.32
C GLY A 65 -9.92 5.08 -10.74
N GLY A 66 -9.76 4.78 -12.03
CA GLY A 66 -10.29 3.57 -12.67
C GLY A 66 -9.48 2.29 -12.43
N ASP A 67 -8.23 2.39 -11.98
CA ASP A 67 -7.27 1.28 -11.99
C ASP A 67 -7.42 0.29 -10.82
N MET A 68 -8.43 0.47 -9.95
CA MET A 68 -8.69 -0.41 -8.80
C MET A 68 -8.82 -1.89 -9.20
N HIS A 69 -9.40 -2.15 -10.37
CA HIS A 69 -9.59 -3.51 -10.89
C HIS A 69 -8.27 -4.22 -11.21
N LEU A 70 -7.20 -3.47 -11.51
CA LEU A 70 -5.88 -4.02 -11.83
C LEU A 70 -5.11 -4.48 -10.59
N GLN A 71 -5.54 -4.12 -9.38
CA GLN A 71 -4.84 -4.49 -8.14
C GLN A 71 -4.80 -6.01 -7.93
N GLY A 72 -5.92 -6.70 -8.17
CA GLY A 72 -5.99 -8.15 -8.03
C GLY A 72 -5.03 -8.86 -8.97
N GLU A 73 -4.98 -8.39 -10.22
CA GLU A 73 -4.07 -8.92 -11.25
C GLU A 73 -2.60 -8.69 -10.87
N LEU A 74 -2.26 -7.48 -10.40
CA LEU A 74 -0.92 -7.17 -9.89
C LEU A 74 -0.51 -8.13 -8.77
N ILE A 75 -1.36 -8.29 -7.75
CA ILE A 75 -1.05 -9.12 -6.57
C ILE A 75 -0.83 -10.59 -6.99
N GLN A 76 -1.68 -11.13 -7.87
CA GLN A 76 -1.52 -12.48 -8.40
C GLN A 76 -0.20 -12.64 -9.15
N ARG A 77 0.17 -11.66 -9.98
CA ARG A 77 1.43 -11.69 -10.72
C ARG A 77 2.65 -11.59 -9.80
N ILE A 78 2.64 -10.68 -8.83
CA ILE A 78 3.71 -10.53 -7.83
C ILE A 78 3.86 -11.79 -6.99
N ALA A 79 2.76 -12.47 -6.67
CA ALA A 79 2.78 -13.71 -5.89
C ALA A 79 3.52 -14.85 -6.59
N ASN A 80 3.79 -14.78 -7.90
CA ASN A 80 4.60 -15.78 -8.60
C ASN A 80 6.11 -15.60 -8.41
N ASN A 81 6.56 -14.48 -7.83
CA ASN A 81 7.97 -14.20 -7.53
C ASN A 81 8.23 -14.32 -6.01
N SER A 82 9.36 -14.91 -5.59
CA SER A 82 9.74 -15.06 -4.17
C SER A 82 9.89 -13.73 -3.42
N LYS A 83 10.59 -12.74 -4.00
CA LYS A 83 10.67 -11.36 -3.49
C LYS A 83 9.27 -10.74 -3.40
N GLY A 84 8.45 -10.99 -4.42
CA GLY A 84 7.06 -10.54 -4.46
C GLY A 84 6.20 -11.10 -3.31
N LYS A 85 6.26 -12.41 -3.06
CA LYS A 85 5.58 -13.05 -1.92
C LYS A 85 6.02 -12.43 -0.59
N GLN A 86 7.31 -12.18 -0.39
CA GLN A 86 7.82 -11.53 0.82
C GLN A 86 7.27 -10.12 1.00
N LEU A 87 7.22 -9.32 -0.07
CA LEU A 87 6.64 -7.98 -0.04
C LEU A 87 5.14 -8.00 0.28
N ILE A 88 4.37 -8.93 -0.30
CA ILE A 88 2.96 -9.11 0.02
C ILE A 88 2.79 -9.51 1.50
N GLN A 89 3.61 -10.44 2.01
CA GLN A 89 3.56 -10.82 3.42
C GLN A 89 3.92 -9.65 4.34
N GLN A 90 4.94 -8.85 4.00
CA GLN A 90 5.31 -7.66 4.75
C GLN A 90 4.19 -6.62 4.74
N ALA A 91 3.60 -6.36 3.57
CA ALA A 91 2.48 -5.45 3.41
C ALA A 91 1.29 -5.91 4.25
N ASN A 92 0.92 -7.19 4.15
CA ASN A 92 -0.12 -7.80 4.96
C ASN A 92 0.22 -7.66 6.43
N ARG A 93 1.37 -8.09 6.94
CA ARG A 93 1.74 -7.95 8.37
C ARG A 93 1.66 -6.51 8.86
N LYS A 94 2.15 -5.55 8.06
CA LYS A 94 2.10 -4.11 8.39
C LYS A 94 0.68 -3.58 8.53
N PHE A 95 -0.29 -4.19 7.84
CA PHE A 95 -1.69 -3.76 7.83
C PHE A 95 -2.70 -4.82 8.31
N ALA A 96 -2.24 -5.95 8.84
CA ALA A 96 -3.03 -7.14 9.20
C ALA A 96 -3.69 -7.00 10.57
N GLY A 97 -3.40 -5.94 11.34
CA GLY A 97 -3.98 -5.78 12.65
C GLY A 97 -3.77 -4.40 13.25
N GLU A 98 -4.67 -4.07 14.16
CA GLU A 98 -4.80 -2.82 14.90
C GLU A 98 -3.85 -2.82 16.12
N THR A 99 -2.62 -3.30 15.95
CA THR A 99 -1.73 -3.53 17.10
C THR A 99 -0.72 -2.42 17.29
N HIS A 100 -0.39 -1.66 16.23
CA HIS A 100 0.66 -0.66 16.28
C HIS A 100 0.33 0.60 15.47
N CYS A 101 0.90 1.72 15.91
CA CYS A 101 0.90 2.98 15.19
C CYS A 101 1.69 2.82 13.90
N ARG A 102 1.09 3.15 12.75
CA ARG A 102 1.80 3.02 11.48
C ARG A 102 3.02 3.95 11.41
N ARG A 103 2.98 5.12 12.04
CA ARG A 103 4.06 6.14 12.00
C ARG A 103 5.24 5.84 12.92
N CYS A 104 4.98 5.41 14.16
CA CYS A 104 6.05 5.22 15.17
C CYS A 104 6.14 3.78 15.71
N HIS A 105 5.35 2.85 15.18
CA HIS A 105 5.29 1.45 15.61
C HIS A 105 4.90 1.22 17.09
N SER A 106 4.51 2.26 17.84
CA SER A 106 4.00 2.10 19.20
C SER A 106 2.74 1.26 19.26
N SER A 107 2.64 0.35 20.23
CA SER A 107 1.42 -0.40 20.51
C SER A 107 0.34 0.39 21.26
N ARG A 108 0.67 1.62 21.70
CA ARG A 108 -0.23 2.49 22.48
C ARG A 108 -1.21 3.24 21.57
N ILE A 109 -2.10 2.49 20.93
CA ILE A 109 -3.12 3.03 20.02
C ILE A 109 -4.53 2.97 20.62
N VAL A 110 -5.39 3.90 20.25
CA VAL A 110 -6.80 3.98 20.70
C VAL A 110 -7.70 4.08 19.49
N LYS A 111 -8.81 3.33 19.49
CA LYS A 111 -9.88 3.51 18.50
C LYS A 111 -10.72 4.73 18.83
N LEU A 112 -10.78 5.68 17.90
CA LEU A 112 -11.49 6.95 18.04
C LEU A 112 -12.99 6.74 18.23
N ASN A 113 -13.59 5.77 17.53
CA ASN A 113 -15.01 5.45 17.63
C ASN A 113 -15.43 4.76 18.95
N LYS A 114 -14.48 4.30 19.78
CA LYS A 114 -14.76 3.59 21.04
C LYS A 114 -14.34 4.35 22.30
N SER A 115 -13.71 5.52 22.19
CA SER A 115 -13.16 6.25 23.35
C SER A 115 -13.57 7.72 23.35
N LEU A 116 -14.31 8.14 24.39
CA LEU A 116 -14.67 9.54 24.64
C LEU A 116 -13.44 10.47 24.69
N TYR A 117 -12.38 10.05 25.38
CA TYR A 117 -11.11 10.78 25.45
C TYR A 117 -10.49 10.98 24.06
N ALA A 118 -10.52 9.94 23.23
CA ALA A 118 -9.94 10.01 21.90
C ALA A 118 -10.76 10.93 20.97
N ARG A 119 -12.10 10.92 21.08
CA ARG A 119 -12.99 11.88 20.39
C ARG A 119 -12.67 13.32 20.79
N LEU A 120 -12.46 13.59 22.09
CA LEU A 120 -12.10 14.93 22.58
C LEU A 120 -10.74 15.39 22.03
N CYS A 121 -9.73 14.50 21.98
CA CYS A 121 -8.42 14.82 21.42
C CYS A 121 -8.43 15.07 19.90
N THR A 122 -9.49 14.65 19.19
CA THR A 122 -9.66 14.87 17.75
C THR A 122 -10.62 15.99 17.38
N LEU A 123 -11.34 16.60 18.33
CA LEU A 123 -12.25 17.71 18.07
C LEU A 123 -11.59 18.91 17.39
N PHE A 124 -10.28 19.08 17.54
CA PHE A 124 -9.50 20.17 16.95
C PHE A 124 -8.69 19.77 15.71
N LYS A 125 -8.89 18.56 15.18
CA LYS A 125 -8.18 18.07 13.99
C LYS A 125 -9.21 17.59 12.97
N GLU A 126 -9.18 18.14 11.75
CA GLU A 126 -9.98 17.69 10.60
C GLU A 126 -9.73 16.20 10.35
N THR A 127 -10.58 15.32 10.89
CA THR A 127 -10.30 13.87 10.98
C THR A 127 -11.55 13.01 10.85
N ASP A 128 -12.56 13.46 10.08
CA ASP A 128 -13.84 12.74 9.91
C ASP A 128 -13.71 11.28 9.48
N ASN A 129 -12.56 10.89 8.91
CA ASN A 129 -12.31 9.52 8.45
C ASN A 129 -11.25 8.74 9.26
N HIS A 130 -10.63 9.34 10.29
CA HIS A 130 -9.58 8.66 11.06
C HIS A 130 -10.22 7.77 12.13
N LYS A 131 -9.72 6.53 12.23
CA LYS A 131 -10.25 5.50 13.15
C LYS A 131 -9.37 5.28 14.37
N TYR A 132 -8.11 5.66 14.31
CA TYR A 132 -7.09 5.39 15.32
C TYR A 132 -6.37 6.66 15.75
N PHE A 133 -5.90 6.67 17.00
CA PHE A 133 -5.02 7.67 17.57
C PHE A 133 -3.85 6.99 18.28
N CYS A 134 -2.62 7.41 17.99
CA CYS A 134 -1.45 6.96 18.72
C CYS A 134 -1.17 7.87 19.92
N LYS A 135 -1.09 7.30 21.13
CA LYS A 135 -0.81 8.06 22.36
C LYS A 135 0.59 8.65 22.41
N ASP A 136 1.57 8.04 21.73
CA ASP A 136 2.96 8.50 21.75
C ASP A 136 3.21 9.62 20.74
N CYS A 137 3.07 9.36 19.44
CA CYS A 137 3.32 10.37 18.41
C CYS A 137 2.13 11.28 18.06
N LYS A 138 0.99 11.12 18.75
CA LYS A 138 -0.24 11.93 18.58
C LYS A 138 -0.82 11.96 17.15
N TRP A 139 -0.43 11.00 16.33
CA TRP A 139 -0.87 10.84 14.95
C TRP A 139 -2.17 10.02 14.89
N THR A 140 -3.05 10.39 13.95
CA THR A 140 -4.35 9.76 13.73
C THR A 140 -4.44 9.21 12.31
N TRP A 141 -5.11 8.06 12.12
CA TRP A 141 -5.29 7.42 10.81
C TRP A 141 -6.50 6.48 10.75
#